data_AF-A0A9Q2FLE8-F1
#
_entry.id   AF-A0A9Q2FLE8-F1
#
_cell.length_a   1.000
_cell.length_b   1.000
_cell.length_c   1.000
_cell.angle_alpha   90.00
_cell.angle_beta   90.00
_cell.angle_gamma   90.00
#
_symmetry.space_group_name_H-M   'P 1'
#
loop_
_entity.id
_entity.type
_entity.pdbx_description
1 polymer ?
#
loop_
_entity_poly.entity_id
_entity_poly.type
_entity_poly.pdbx_seq_one_letter_code
_entity_poly.pdbx_strand_id
1 'polypeptide(L)' 'MTSADFPWLDHDGQPVACVEKVRVLRENDSELRQALQDAFEDGILMGVSPEAMRRSFTAMLADLVDPTAKGKE' A
#
# COMPACT_ATOMS: atom_id res chain seq x y z
N MET A 1 -16.50 -4.81 1.11
CA MET A 1 -15.27 -5.61 1.35
C MET A 1 -15.28 -6.01 2.82
N THR A 2 -15.44 -7.29 3.10
CA THR A 2 -15.58 -7.84 4.47
C THR A 2 -14.22 -8.01 5.15
N SER A 3 -14.18 -7.76 6.46
CA SER A 3 -13.02 -7.73 7.38
C SER A 3 -12.24 -9.04 7.54
N ALA A 4 -12.50 -10.06 6.72
CA ALA A 4 -12.00 -11.43 6.88
C ALA A 4 -10.74 -11.77 6.04
N ASP A 5 -10.36 -10.94 5.07
CA ASP A 5 -9.16 -11.14 4.23
C ASP A 5 -8.08 -10.12 4.57
N PHE A 6 -7.45 -10.24 5.74
CA PHE A 6 -6.20 -9.51 5.98
C PHE A 6 -5.01 -10.46 5.91
N PRO A 7 -4.29 -10.50 4.77
CA PRO A 7 -3.19 -11.43 4.52
C PRO A 7 -1.85 -10.92 5.08
N TRP A 8 -1.85 -9.97 6.03
CA TRP A 8 -0.59 -9.46 6.56
C TRP A 8 0.08 -10.54 7.38
N LEU A 9 1.17 -11.06 6.82
CA LEU A 9 2.04 -12.01 7.46
C LEU A 9 3.17 -11.26 8.16
N ASP A 10 3.59 -11.77 9.30
CA ASP A 10 4.82 -11.36 9.94
C ASP A 10 6.05 -11.98 9.22
N HIS A 11 7.23 -11.72 9.76
CA HIS A 11 8.50 -12.23 9.24
C HIS A 11 8.61 -13.77 9.20
N ASP A 12 7.81 -14.49 10.00
CA ASP A 12 7.76 -15.95 10.04
C ASP A 12 6.68 -16.52 9.11
N GLY A 13 6.01 -15.66 8.33
CA GLY A 13 4.90 -16.05 7.46
C GLY A 13 3.61 -16.35 8.23
N GLN A 14 3.52 -15.98 9.51
CA GLN A 14 2.32 -16.18 10.32
C GLN A 14 1.43 -14.93 10.27
N PRO A 15 0.09 -15.07 10.36
CA PRO A 15 -0.79 -13.91 10.42
C PRO A 15 -0.44 -12.98 11.58
N VAL A 16 -0.36 -11.67 11.32
CA VAL A 16 -0.12 -10.67 12.36
C VAL A 16 -1.30 -10.69 13.36
N ALA A 17 -1.09 -11.31 14.53
CA ALA A 17 -2.16 -11.56 15.51
C ALA A 17 -2.36 -10.44 16.55
N CYS A 18 -1.40 -9.51 16.69
CA CYS A 18 -1.49 -8.43 17.66
C CYS A 18 -2.54 -7.40 17.23
N VAL A 19 -3.60 -7.24 18.03
CA VAL A 19 -4.73 -6.35 17.74
C VAL A 19 -4.28 -4.91 17.48
N GLU A 20 -3.31 -4.40 18.24
CA GLU A 20 -2.77 -3.05 18.04
C GLU A 20 -2.03 -2.90 16.71
N LYS A 21 -1.19 -3.88 16.34
CA LYS A 21 -0.50 -3.88 15.04
C LYS A 21 -1.50 -3.92 13.89
N VAL A 22 -2.52 -4.78 13.98
CA VAL A 22 -3.57 -4.88 12.96
C VAL A 22 -4.36 -3.58 12.84
N ARG A 23 -4.65 -2.90 13.96
CA ARG A 23 -5.33 -1.60 13.94
C ARG A 23 -4.50 -0.57 13.17
N VAL A 24 -3.21 -0.43 13.50
CA VAL A 24 -2.32 0.51 12.81
C VAL A 24 -2.19 0.17 11.32
N LEU A 25 -2.07 -1.10 10.96
CA LEU A 25 -2.00 -1.51 9.55
C LEU A 25 -3.29 -1.17 8.78
N ARG A 26 -4.46 -1.23 9.44
CA ARG A 26 -5.75 -0.82 8.85
C ARG A 26 -5.87 0.69 8.70
N GLU A 27 -5.39 1.45 9.68
CA GLU A 27 -5.31 2.92 9.60
C GLU A 27 -4.44 3.31 8.41
N ASN A 28 -3.23 2.73 8.30
CA ASN A 28 -2.32 2.95 7.17
C ASN A 28 -2.94 2.57 5.81
N ASP A 29 -3.62 1.42 5.70
CA ASP A 29 -4.29 1.02 4.44
C ASP A 29 -5.38 2.02 4.05
N SER A 30 -6.17 2.49 5.02
CA SER A 30 -7.21 3.49 4.78
C SER A 30 -6.62 4.82 4.32
N GLU A 31 -5.58 5.31 4.99
CA GLU A 31 -4.90 6.56 4.63
C GLU A 31 -4.26 6.48 3.25
N LEU A 32 -3.58 5.38 2.94
CA LEU A 32 -2.94 5.17 1.64
C LEU A 32 -3.97 5.11 0.51
N ARG A 33 -5.11 4.43 0.72
CA ARG A 33 -6.20 4.39 -0.27
C ARG A 33 -6.76 5.77 -0.55
N GLN A 34 -6.94 6.58 0.49
CA GLN A 34 -7.41 7.94 0.33
C GLN A 34 -6.40 8.78 -0.46
N ALA A 35 -5.12 8.77 -0.05
CA ALA A 35 -4.07 9.51 -0.75
C ALA A 35 -3.90 9.08 -2.22
N LEU A 36 -4.01 7.78 -2.51
CA LEU A 36 -3.98 7.27 -3.89
C LEU A 36 -5.18 7.74 -4.72
N GLN A 37 -6.37 7.79 -4.12
CA GLN A 37 -7.58 8.26 -4.78
C GLN A 37 -7.48 9.77 -5.07
N ASP A 38 -7.07 10.57 -4.10
CA ASP A 38 -6.89 12.02 -4.26
C ASP A 38 -5.87 12.31 -5.37
N ALA A 39 -4.71 11.64 -5.35
CA ALA A 39 -3.69 11.78 -6.40
C ALA A 39 -4.19 11.33 -7.77
N PHE A 40 -5.04 10.30 -7.83
CA PHE A 40 -5.65 9.84 -9.06
C PHE A 40 -6.59 10.91 -9.64
N GLU A 41 -7.49 11.44 -8.81
CA GLU A 41 -8.46 12.47 -9.20
C GLU A 41 -7.77 13.74 -9.68
N ASP A 42 -6.73 14.19 -8.98
CA ASP A 42 -5.91 15.33 -9.40
C ASP A 42 -5.23 15.08 -10.75
N GLY A 43 -4.67 13.88 -10.96
CA GLY A 43 -4.08 13.49 -12.23
C GLY A 43 -5.07 13.54 -13.39
N ILE A 44 -6.30 13.06 -13.17
CA ILE A 44 -7.36 13.15 -14.18
C ILE A 44 -7.75 14.61 -14.44
N LEU A 45 -7.91 15.41 -13.38
CA LEU A 45 -8.28 16.83 -13.50
C LEU A 45 -7.22 17.62 -14.29
N MET A 46 -5.95 17.23 -14.18
CA MET A 46 -4.83 17.82 -14.93
C MET A 46 -4.67 17.27 -16.36
N GLY A 47 -5.56 16.38 -16.80
CA GLY A 47 -5.59 15.86 -18.18
C GLY A 47 -4.75 14.60 -18.40
N VAL A 48 -4.28 13.93 -17.35
CA VAL A 48 -3.61 12.64 -17.47
C VAL A 48 -4.64 11.54 -17.71
N SER A 49 -4.36 10.61 -18.63
CA SER A 49 -5.25 9.47 -18.84
C SER A 49 -5.30 8.54 -17.60
N PRO A 50 -6.46 7.94 -17.28
CA PRO A 50 -6.59 6.95 -16.20
C PRO A 50 -5.57 5.81 -16.24
N GLU A 51 -5.28 5.33 -17.45
CA GLU A 51 -4.33 4.23 -17.66
C GLU A 51 -2.89 4.66 -17.39
N ALA A 52 -2.51 5.87 -17.78
CA ALA A 52 -1.18 6.40 -17.47
C ALA A 52 -1.01 6.60 -15.97
N MET A 53 -2.00 7.15 -15.26
CA MET A 53 -1.94 7.30 -13.80
C MET A 53 -1.77 5.95 -13.09
N ARG A 54 -2.56 4.93 -13.47
CA ARG A 54 -2.44 3.58 -12.90
C ARG A 54 -1.06 2.97 -13.14
N ARG A 55 -0.52 3.12 -14.35
CA ARG A 55 0.84 2.65 -14.67
C ARG A 55 1.90 3.33 -13.80
N SER A 56 1.78 4.65 -13.58
CA SER A 56 2.69 5.39 -12.70
C SER A 56 2.64 4.86 -11.26
N PHE A 57 1.45 4.59 -10.71
CA PHE A 57 1.33 4.01 -9.37
C PHE A 57 1.93 2.60 -9.28
N THR A 58 1.72 1.76 -10.29
CA THR A 58 2.34 0.43 -10.33
C THR A 58 3.87 0.52 -10.37
N ALA A 59 4.43 1.47 -11.12
CA ALA A 59 5.87 1.70 -11.15
C ALA A 59 6.40 2.15 -9.78
N MET A 60 5.72 3.09 -9.10
CA MET A 60 6.09 3.53 -7.76
C MET A 60 6.10 2.39 -6.74
N LEU A 61 5.15 1.45 -6.83
CA LEU A 61 5.11 0.27 -5.96
C LEU A 61 6.29 -0.69 -6.22
N ALA A 62 6.76 -0.79 -7.47
CA ALA A 62 7.91 -1.62 -7.81
C ALA A 62 9.24 -1.04 -7.30
N ASP A 63 9.32 0.28 -7.15
CA ASP A 63 10.52 0.99 -6.69
C ASP A 63 10.63 1.08 -5.15
N LEU A 64 9.67 0.51 -4.41
CA LEU A 64 9.73 0.48 -2.95
C LEU A 64 10.98 -0.28 -2.47
N VAL A 65 11.77 0.39 -1.63
CA VAL A 65 12.98 -0.19 -1.04
C VAL A 65 12.61 -1.00 0.19
N ASP A 66 12.97 -2.28 0.20
CA ASP A 66 12.86 -3.12 1.38
C ASP A 66 13.86 -2.64 2.45
N PRO A 67 13.40 -2.11 3.60
CA PRO A 67 14.28 -1.66 4.66
C PRO A 67 15.04 -2.80 5.35
N THR A 68 14.58 -4.05 5.21
CA THR A 68 15.21 -5.25 5.79
C THR A 68 16.30 -5.85 4.88
N ALA A 69 16.35 -5.46 3.61
CA ALA A 69 17.38 -5.92 2.67
C ALA A 69 18.78 -5.33 2.97
N LYS A 70 18.87 -4.25 3.77
CA LYS A 70 20.14 -3.67 4.23
C LYS A 70 20.71 -4.44 5.42
N GLY A 71 21.27 -5.62 5.16
CA GLY A 71 21.92 -6.44 6.20
C GLY A 71 22.71 -7.65 5.71
N LYS A 72 23.00 -7.75 4.42
CA LYS A 72 23.89 -8.78 3.85
C LYS A 72 25.11 -8.13 3.21
N GLU A 73 26.01 -7.62 4.05
CA GLU A 73 27.42 -7.37 3.69
C GLU A 73 28.31 -8.15 4.66
#